data_AF-A0A6N3BS44-F1
#
_entry.id   AF-A0A6N3BS44-F1
#
_cell.length_a   1.000
_cell.length_b   1.000
_cell.length_c   1.000
_cell.angle_alpha   90.00
_cell.angle_beta   90.00
_cell.angle_gamma   90.00
#
_symmetry.space_group_name_H-M   'P 1'
#
loop_
_entity.id
_entity.type
_entity.pdbx_description
1 polymer ?
#
loop_
_entity_poly.entity_id
_entity_poly.type
_entity_poly.pdbx_seq_one_letter_code
_entity_poly.pdbx_strand_id
1 'polypeptide(L)'
;MGFFDKLKGRQVRDQIKNEAYFRKYIQQQEKRIDRFSDMIKQEQVPKERICLVEAFIAELKSSVLTAKYSMGAELNDLSKEWPEVLCTMAKNWDTTIGQADLINTVALAVLYEVDGTTWDIVSKAACQYGRKDWLVGFLLSSREGGPDYQTWKVAMKNPHQTLRNIIENSPQKAKDIKTYLEKKWYKGHYGVAWYDTHKSDQMTYYGYWSNETAAAVKILGIDDSCLKNQQYYPYDLAHFKK
;
A
#
# COMPACT_ATOMS: atom_id res chain seq x y z
N MET A 1 21.67 17.36 -3.31
CA MET A 1 20.40 17.88 -2.74
C MET A 1 19.74 16.75 -1.95
N GLY A 2 19.32 17.01 -0.71
CA GLY A 2 18.66 15.99 0.11
C GLY A 2 17.23 15.72 -0.36
N PHE A 3 16.62 14.62 0.09
CA PHE A 3 15.22 14.27 -0.23
C PHE A 3 14.26 15.46 0.03
N PHE A 4 14.43 16.11 1.18
CA PHE A 4 13.64 17.25 1.62
C PHE A 4 13.78 18.52 0.76
N ASP A 5 14.89 18.68 0.04
CA ASP A 5 15.10 19.81 -0.87
C ASP A 5 14.27 19.63 -2.15
N LYS A 6 14.12 18.38 -2.62
CA LYS A 6 13.31 18.04 -3.81
C LYS A 6 11.81 18.33 -3.60
N LEU A 7 11.37 18.48 -2.35
CA LEU A 7 9.97 18.69 -1.98
C LEU A 7 9.59 20.14 -1.75
N LYS A 8 10.54 21.08 -1.79
CA LYS A 8 10.24 22.51 -1.58
C LYS A 8 9.25 23.00 -2.65
N GLY A 9 8.16 23.63 -2.21
CA GLY A 9 7.12 24.20 -3.08
C GLY A 9 6.11 23.18 -3.64
N ARG A 10 6.18 21.90 -3.24
CA ARG A 10 5.21 20.90 -3.65
C ARG A 10 3.97 20.90 -2.77
N GLN A 11 2.84 20.56 -3.37
CA GLN A 11 1.60 20.34 -2.64
C GLN A 11 1.64 19.00 -1.89
N VAL A 12 1.27 19.03 -0.61
CA VAL A 12 1.03 17.82 0.19
C VAL A 12 -0.23 17.12 -0.36
N ARG A 13 -0.14 15.81 -0.63
CA ARG A 13 -1.28 15.02 -1.14
C ARG A 13 -2.29 14.72 -0.03
N ASP A 14 -1.78 14.47 1.16
CA ASP A 14 -2.58 14.18 2.33
C ASP A 14 -3.41 15.40 2.77
N GLN A 15 -4.65 15.15 3.17
CA GLN A 15 -5.60 16.19 3.61
C GLN A 15 -5.75 16.27 5.13
N ILE A 16 -5.12 15.37 5.90
CA ILE A 16 -5.26 15.28 7.37
C ILE A 16 -4.06 15.91 8.08
N LYS A 17 -2.84 15.62 7.63
CA LYS A 17 -1.60 16.15 8.19
C LYS A 17 -0.82 16.95 7.15
N ASN A 18 0.02 17.85 7.66
CA ASN A 18 0.78 18.79 6.83
C ASN A 18 2.24 18.32 6.61
N GLU A 19 2.96 19.12 5.84
CA GLU A 19 4.38 18.90 5.52
C GLU A 19 5.25 18.76 6.79
N ALA A 20 5.06 19.63 7.79
CA ALA A 20 5.86 19.60 9.02
C ALA A 20 5.69 18.28 9.78
N TYR A 21 4.46 17.76 9.84
CA TYR A 21 4.18 16.45 10.42
C TYR A 21 4.93 15.34 9.68
N PHE A 22 4.80 15.26 8.35
CA PHE A 22 5.42 14.18 7.58
C PHE A 22 6.94 14.28 7.58
N ARG A 23 7.53 15.49 7.58
CA ARG A 23 8.97 15.68 7.76
C ARG A 23 9.45 15.05 9.07
N LYS A 24 8.76 15.33 10.19
CA LYS A 24 9.09 14.76 11.50
C LYS A 24 8.89 13.25 11.53
N TYR A 25 7.78 12.76 10.97
CA TYR A 25 7.48 11.32 10.87
C TYR A 25 8.59 10.57 10.12
N ILE A 26 8.94 11.02 8.91
CA ILE A 26 9.95 10.39 8.05
C ILE A 26 11.30 10.36 8.77
N GLN A 27 11.75 11.47 9.33
CA GLN A 27 13.00 11.53 10.08
C GLN A 27 13.02 10.57 11.28
N GLN A 28 11.88 10.40 11.97
CA GLN A 28 11.79 9.47 13.10
C GLN A 28 11.84 8.01 12.65
N GLN A 29 11.15 7.65 11.57
CA GLN A 29 11.18 6.28 11.06
C GLN A 29 12.53 5.93 10.40
N GLU A 30 13.16 6.86 9.69
CA GLU A 30 14.52 6.68 9.13
C GLU A 30 15.53 6.38 10.24
N LYS A 31 15.51 7.13 11.36
CA LYS A 31 16.34 6.83 12.54
C LYS A 31 16.10 5.43 13.11
N ARG A 32 14.86 4.94 13.10
CA ARG A 32 14.53 3.58 13.56
C ARG A 32 15.08 2.54 12.58
N ILE A 33 14.89 2.76 11.28
CA ILE A 33 15.44 1.91 10.22
C ILE A 33 16.96 1.80 10.37
N ASP A 34 17.66 2.92 10.53
CA ASP A 34 19.11 2.94 10.72
C ASP A 34 19.52 2.15 11.97
N ARG A 35 18.86 2.42 13.10
CA ARG A 35 19.13 1.70 14.37
C ARG A 35 19.01 0.19 14.22
N PHE A 36 17.90 -0.31 13.66
CA PHE A 36 17.69 -1.76 13.52
C PHE A 36 18.62 -2.38 12.47
N SER A 37 18.90 -1.66 11.38
CA SER A 37 19.87 -2.10 10.38
C SER A 37 21.27 -2.24 10.98
N ASP A 38 21.68 -1.30 11.83
CA ASP A 38 22.98 -1.34 12.48
C ASP A 38 23.08 -2.43 13.55
N MET A 39 21.98 -2.71 14.27
CA MET A 39 21.93 -3.88 15.18
C MET A 39 22.18 -5.20 14.44
N ILE A 40 21.66 -5.36 13.22
CA ILE A 40 21.94 -6.55 12.38
C ILE A 40 23.42 -6.57 11.98
N LYS A 41 23.95 -5.46 11.44
CA LYS A 41 25.35 -5.37 10.98
C LYS A 41 26.36 -5.61 12.11
N GLN A 42 26.04 -5.20 13.33
CA GLN A 42 26.87 -5.36 14.51
C GLN A 42 26.65 -6.71 15.23
N GLU A 43 25.91 -7.65 14.61
CA GLU A 43 25.60 -8.98 15.15
C GLU A 43 24.92 -8.95 16.54
N GLN A 44 24.19 -7.87 16.84
CA GLN A 44 23.46 -7.70 18.11
C GLN A 44 22.07 -8.36 18.09
N VAL A 45 21.64 -8.85 16.92
CA VAL A 45 20.40 -9.59 16.73
C VAL A 45 20.74 -11.09 16.69
N PRO A 46 20.13 -11.94 17.55
CA PRO A 46 20.28 -13.38 17.45
C PRO A 46 19.95 -13.88 16.05
N LYS A 47 20.74 -14.83 15.51
CA LYS A 47 20.64 -15.28 14.12
C LYS A 47 19.22 -15.72 13.74
N GLU A 48 18.53 -16.38 14.65
CA GLU A 48 17.16 -16.86 14.50
C GLU A 48 16.10 -15.74 14.47
N ARG A 49 16.46 -14.51 14.87
CA ARG A 49 15.58 -13.33 14.86
C ARG A 49 15.88 -12.34 13.73
N ILE A 50 16.92 -12.56 12.94
CA ILE A 50 17.31 -11.64 11.87
C ILE A 50 16.15 -11.43 10.90
N CYS A 51 15.48 -12.50 10.46
CA CYS A 51 14.34 -12.40 9.54
C CYS A 51 13.20 -11.54 10.11
N LEU A 52 12.91 -11.65 11.41
CA LEU A 52 11.88 -10.84 12.07
C LEU A 52 12.25 -9.35 12.10
N VAL A 53 13.52 -9.04 12.33
CA VAL A 53 14.00 -7.64 12.31
C VAL A 53 14.03 -7.09 10.89
N GLU A 54 14.39 -7.90 9.89
CA GLU A 54 14.33 -7.52 8.47
C GLU A 54 12.90 -7.26 8.00
N ALA A 55 11.95 -8.10 8.39
CA ALA A 55 10.53 -7.91 8.13
C ALA A 55 10.04 -6.59 8.73
N PHE A 56 10.40 -6.32 9.99
CA PHE A 56 10.06 -5.08 10.67
C PHE A 56 10.68 -3.84 10.02
N ILE A 57 11.94 -3.92 9.57
CA ILE A 57 12.59 -2.85 8.80
C ILE A 57 11.83 -2.60 7.50
N ALA A 58 11.38 -3.65 6.81
CA ALA A 58 10.62 -3.51 5.57
C ALA A 58 9.26 -2.84 5.79
N GLU A 59 8.56 -3.15 6.89
CA GLU A 59 7.33 -2.45 7.28
C GLU A 59 7.59 -0.96 7.56
N LEU A 60 8.68 -0.63 8.27
CA LEU A 60 9.07 0.77 8.48
C LEU A 60 9.38 1.47 7.15
N LYS A 61 10.15 0.84 6.26
CA LYS A 61 10.45 1.39 4.92
C LYS A 61 9.17 1.63 4.13
N SER A 62 8.23 0.68 4.14
CA SER A 62 6.92 0.83 3.50
C SER A 62 6.17 2.04 4.05
N SER A 63 6.11 2.21 5.37
CA SER A 63 5.47 3.37 6.01
C SER A 63 6.14 4.71 5.65
N VAL A 64 7.47 4.71 5.52
CA VAL A 64 8.24 5.88 5.06
C VAL A 64 7.88 6.21 3.61
N LEU A 65 7.87 5.22 2.71
CA LEU A 65 7.52 5.46 1.30
C LEU A 65 6.08 5.97 1.16
N THR A 66 5.14 5.43 1.94
CA THR A 66 3.77 5.97 1.99
C THR A 66 3.75 7.40 2.54
N ALA A 67 4.49 7.71 3.61
CA ALA A 67 4.59 9.08 4.13
C ALA A 67 5.23 10.05 3.13
N LYS A 68 6.25 9.61 2.38
CA LYS A 68 6.87 10.38 1.30
C LYS A 68 5.85 10.66 0.19
N TYR A 69 5.04 9.67 -0.20
CA TYR A 69 3.91 9.86 -1.13
C TYR A 69 2.92 10.90 -0.59
N SER A 70 2.46 10.73 0.65
CA SER A 70 1.56 11.66 1.35
C SER A 70 2.09 13.11 1.36
N MET A 71 3.39 13.29 1.50
CA MET A 71 4.07 14.59 1.53
C MET A 71 4.34 15.20 0.14
N GLY A 72 4.01 14.52 -0.96
CA GLY A 72 4.17 15.09 -2.31
C GLY A 72 5.42 14.61 -3.08
N ALA A 73 6.06 13.50 -2.70
CA ALA A 73 7.20 12.96 -3.44
C ALA A 73 6.87 12.54 -4.87
N GLU A 74 7.86 12.61 -5.77
CA GLU A 74 7.75 12.11 -7.14
C GLU A 74 7.54 10.60 -7.15
N LEU A 75 6.58 10.15 -7.95
CA LEU A 75 6.30 8.72 -8.10
C LEU A 75 7.48 7.98 -8.73
N ASN A 76 8.22 8.64 -9.62
CA ASN A 76 9.45 8.09 -10.20
C ASN A 76 10.53 7.82 -9.14
N ASP A 77 10.66 8.67 -8.12
CA ASP A 77 11.63 8.44 -7.05
C ASP A 77 11.15 7.31 -6.13
N LEU A 78 9.87 7.29 -5.76
CA LEU A 78 9.29 6.20 -4.97
C LEU A 78 9.38 4.84 -5.69
N SER A 79 9.14 4.82 -7.00
CA SER A 79 9.17 3.59 -7.81
C SER A 79 10.52 2.87 -7.84
N LYS A 80 11.60 3.58 -7.50
CA LYS A 80 12.95 2.99 -7.38
C LYS A 80 13.15 2.26 -6.06
N GLU A 81 12.44 2.68 -5.00
CA GLU A 81 12.58 2.12 -3.65
C GLU A 81 11.59 0.97 -3.39
N TRP A 82 10.39 1.01 -3.99
CA TRP A 82 9.34 0.01 -3.76
C TRP A 82 9.74 -1.45 -4.05
N PRO A 83 10.45 -1.79 -5.15
CA PRO A 83 10.73 -3.19 -5.47
C PRO A 83 11.42 -3.99 -4.35
N GLU A 84 12.45 -3.40 -3.73
CA GLU A 84 13.18 -4.02 -2.61
C GLU A 84 12.27 -4.22 -1.39
N VAL A 85 11.48 -3.21 -1.06
CA VAL A 85 10.57 -3.22 0.09
C VAL A 85 9.49 -4.28 -0.08
N LEU A 86 8.81 -4.29 -1.24
CA LEU A 86 7.75 -5.25 -1.53
C LEU A 86 8.27 -6.69 -1.55
N CYS A 87 9.47 -6.93 -2.13
CA CYS A 87 10.10 -8.25 -2.09
C CYS A 87 10.42 -8.70 -0.66
N THR A 88 10.97 -7.81 0.16
CA THR A 88 11.34 -8.14 1.54
C THR A 88 10.10 -8.43 2.38
N MET A 89 9.03 -7.64 2.23
CA MET A 89 7.75 -7.91 2.88
C MET A 89 7.20 -9.28 2.48
N ALA A 90 7.08 -9.54 1.17
CA ALA A 90 6.50 -10.78 0.65
C ALA A 90 7.28 -12.04 1.07
N LYS A 91 8.62 -11.98 1.13
CA LYS A 91 9.48 -13.10 1.56
C LYS A 91 9.33 -13.45 3.03
N ASN A 92 8.89 -12.51 3.87
CA ASN A 92 8.75 -12.69 5.31
C ASN A 92 7.30 -12.97 5.74
N TRP A 93 6.37 -13.12 4.80
CA TRP A 93 5.00 -13.50 5.14
C TRP A 93 4.91 -14.94 5.66
N ASP A 94 3.99 -15.13 6.60
CA ASP A 94 3.54 -16.41 7.09
C ASP A 94 2.00 -16.43 7.17
N THR A 95 1.43 -17.40 7.87
CA THR A 95 -0.04 -17.51 8.03
C THR A 95 -0.66 -16.40 8.87
N THR A 96 0.14 -15.59 9.57
CA THR A 96 -0.29 -14.51 10.45
C THR A 96 -0.45 -13.16 9.74
N ILE A 97 0.04 -13.02 8.50
CA ILE A 97 -0.07 -11.78 7.73
C ILE A 97 -1.51 -11.24 7.70
N GLY A 98 -1.66 -9.93 7.95
CA GLY A 98 -2.91 -9.22 7.86
C GLY A 98 -3.43 -9.21 6.42
N GLN A 99 -4.73 -9.49 6.24
CA GLN A 99 -5.33 -9.51 4.90
C GLN A 99 -5.22 -8.13 4.22
N ALA A 100 -5.39 -7.04 4.96
CA ALA A 100 -5.27 -5.69 4.45
C ALA A 100 -3.84 -5.36 4.00
N ASP A 101 -2.83 -5.80 4.75
CA ASP A 101 -1.42 -5.54 4.44
C ASP A 101 -0.96 -6.32 3.19
N LEU A 102 -1.42 -7.57 3.05
CA LEU A 102 -1.19 -8.39 1.87
C LEU A 102 -1.84 -7.74 0.63
N ILE A 103 -3.13 -7.38 0.71
CA ILE A 103 -3.85 -6.71 -0.38
C ILE A 103 -3.15 -5.40 -0.78
N ASN A 104 -2.76 -4.59 0.21
CA ASN A 104 -2.06 -3.34 -0.02
C ASN A 104 -0.71 -3.56 -0.73
N THR A 105 0.05 -4.58 -0.35
CA THR A 105 1.34 -4.92 -0.97
C THR A 105 1.16 -5.32 -2.44
N VAL A 106 0.18 -6.18 -2.74
CA VAL A 106 -0.11 -6.58 -4.13
C VAL A 106 -0.59 -5.38 -4.94
N ALA A 107 -1.48 -4.55 -4.37
CA ALA A 107 -1.96 -3.34 -5.04
C ALA A 107 -0.83 -2.34 -5.35
N LEU A 108 0.11 -2.13 -4.43
CA LEU A 108 1.30 -1.31 -4.67
C LEU A 108 2.18 -1.89 -5.79
N ALA A 109 2.36 -3.22 -5.84
CA ALA A 109 3.11 -3.87 -6.92
C ALA A 109 2.46 -3.63 -8.30
N VAL A 110 1.12 -3.64 -8.37
CA VAL A 110 0.36 -3.28 -9.57
C VAL A 110 0.55 -1.80 -9.92
N LEU A 111 0.29 -0.91 -8.97
CA LEU A 111 0.28 0.54 -9.18
C LEU A 111 1.64 1.08 -9.62
N TYR A 112 2.74 0.59 -9.03
CA TYR A 112 4.08 1.03 -9.38
C TYR A 112 4.65 0.34 -10.63
N GLU A 113 3.91 -0.60 -11.23
CA GLU A 113 4.34 -1.41 -12.37
C GLU A 113 5.74 -1.99 -12.14
N VAL A 114 5.88 -2.77 -11.08
CA VAL A 114 7.17 -3.38 -10.73
C VAL A 114 7.67 -4.30 -11.84
N ASP A 115 8.97 -4.52 -11.93
CA ASP A 115 9.55 -5.46 -12.91
C ASP A 115 9.06 -6.91 -12.69
N GLY A 116 9.32 -7.78 -13.66
CA GLY A 116 8.91 -9.18 -13.61
C GLY A 116 9.47 -9.94 -12.41
N THR A 117 10.74 -9.72 -12.04
CA THR A 117 11.38 -10.41 -10.92
C THR A 117 10.70 -10.04 -9.59
N THR A 118 10.42 -8.76 -9.39
CA THR A 118 9.69 -8.29 -8.22
C THR A 118 8.27 -8.84 -8.19
N TRP A 119 7.59 -8.82 -9.33
CA TRP A 119 6.24 -9.36 -9.45
C TRP A 119 6.16 -10.86 -9.13
N ASP A 120 7.10 -11.67 -9.62
CA ASP A 120 7.12 -13.11 -9.40
C ASP A 120 7.25 -13.44 -7.90
N ILE A 121 8.08 -12.68 -7.17
CA ILE A 121 8.24 -12.84 -5.72
C ILE A 121 6.93 -12.50 -4.99
N VAL A 122 6.34 -11.35 -5.29
CA VAL A 122 5.13 -10.87 -4.62
C VAL A 122 3.92 -11.75 -4.95
N SER A 123 3.74 -12.10 -6.23
CA SER A 123 2.62 -12.92 -6.70
C SER A 123 2.66 -14.34 -6.16
N LYS A 124 3.85 -14.97 -6.12
CA LYS A 124 4.02 -16.30 -5.52
C LYS A 124 3.64 -16.29 -4.04
N ALA A 125 4.11 -15.31 -3.28
CA ALA A 125 3.75 -15.15 -1.88
C ALA A 125 2.24 -14.88 -1.70
N ALA A 126 1.65 -14.04 -2.55
CA ALA A 126 0.22 -13.75 -2.53
C ALA A 126 -0.64 -14.99 -2.85
N CYS A 127 -0.21 -15.85 -3.77
CA CYS A 127 -0.88 -17.13 -4.03
C CYS A 127 -0.81 -18.09 -2.83
N GLN A 128 0.30 -18.08 -2.09
CA GLN A 128 0.50 -18.94 -0.92
C GLN A 128 -0.28 -18.46 0.31
N TYR A 129 -0.23 -17.16 0.61
CA TYR A 129 -0.75 -16.60 1.87
C TYR A 129 -2.05 -15.80 1.69
N GLY A 130 -2.46 -15.48 0.46
CA GLY A 130 -3.62 -14.66 0.13
C GLY A 130 -4.98 -15.34 0.30
N ARG A 131 -5.04 -16.53 0.91
CA ARG A 131 -6.26 -17.21 1.38
C ARG A 131 -7.31 -17.50 0.30
N LYS A 132 -6.90 -17.58 -0.97
CA LYS A 132 -7.82 -17.59 -2.12
C LYS A 132 -8.88 -16.48 -1.97
N ASP A 133 -8.42 -15.26 -1.69
CA ASP A 133 -9.25 -14.07 -1.59
C ASP A 133 -9.50 -13.48 -2.99
N TRP A 134 -10.76 -13.18 -3.28
CA TRP A 134 -11.18 -12.66 -4.59
C TRP A 134 -10.43 -11.38 -4.99
N LEU A 135 -10.19 -10.44 -4.07
CA LEU A 135 -9.53 -9.18 -4.40
C LEU A 135 -8.05 -9.40 -4.68
N VAL A 136 -7.40 -10.29 -3.92
CA VAL A 136 -6.02 -10.72 -4.22
C VAL A 136 -5.94 -11.34 -5.60
N GLY A 137 -6.82 -12.30 -5.91
CA GLY A 137 -6.86 -12.94 -7.22
C GLY A 137 -7.14 -11.96 -8.36
N PHE A 138 -8.07 -11.02 -8.17
CA PHE A 138 -8.35 -9.94 -9.10
C PHE A 138 -7.10 -9.07 -9.37
N LEU A 139 -6.39 -8.65 -8.33
CA LEU A 139 -5.16 -7.86 -8.50
C LEU A 139 -4.06 -8.64 -9.22
N LEU A 140 -3.91 -9.94 -8.93
CA LEU A 140 -2.95 -10.82 -9.60
C LEU A 140 -3.29 -11.06 -11.07
N SER A 141 -4.58 -10.96 -11.45
CA SER A 141 -4.99 -11.07 -12.85
C SER A 141 -4.61 -9.87 -13.74
N SER A 142 -3.98 -8.84 -13.15
CA SER A 142 -3.39 -7.73 -13.91
C SER A 142 -2.22 -8.14 -14.82
N ARG A 143 -1.65 -9.33 -14.62
CA ARG A 143 -0.62 -9.91 -15.50
C ARG A 143 -1.01 -11.31 -15.94
N GLU A 144 -0.43 -11.75 -17.05
CA GLU A 144 -0.58 -13.11 -17.55
C GLU A 144 -0.16 -14.13 -16.48
N GLY A 145 -0.83 -15.30 -16.48
CA GLY A 145 -0.56 -16.36 -15.49
C GLY A 145 -1.20 -16.13 -14.12
N GLY A 146 -2.07 -15.11 -13.97
CA GLY A 146 -2.89 -14.93 -12.77
C GLY A 146 -3.80 -16.13 -12.48
N PRO A 147 -4.21 -16.33 -11.20
CA PRO A 147 -5.05 -17.46 -10.81
C PRO A 147 -6.48 -17.31 -11.34
N ASP A 148 -7.19 -18.44 -11.51
CA ASP A 148 -8.65 -18.41 -11.66
C ASP A 148 -9.32 -18.10 -10.30
N TYR A 149 -9.67 -16.83 -10.12
CA TYR A 149 -10.19 -16.28 -8.87
C TYR A 149 -11.71 -16.09 -8.88
N GLN A 150 -12.43 -16.38 -9.96
CA GLN A 150 -13.83 -15.99 -10.10
C GLN A 150 -14.72 -16.62 -9.01
N THR A 151 -14.39 -17.84 -8.59
CA THR A 151 -15.09 -18.59 -7.53
C THR A 151 -14.60 -18.29 -6.12
N TRP A 152 -13.55 -17.47 -5.97
CA TRP A 152 -12.94 -17.17 -4.70
C TRP A 152 -13.83 -16.23 -3.87
N LYS A 153 -13.72 -16.33 -2.54
CA LYS A 153 -14.50 -15.54 -1.60
C LYS A 153 -13.74 -14.28 -1.22
N VAL A 154 -14.44 -13.25 -0.76
CA VAL A 154 -13.81 -12.09 -0.11
C VAL A 154 -13.58 -12.45 1.36
N ALA A 155 -12.32 -12.60 1.76
CA ALA A 155 -11.90 -12.94 3.12
C ALA A 155 -12.22 -11.78 4.09
N MET A 156 -11.87 -10.55 3.70
CA MET A 156 -12.22 -9.33 4.45
C MET A 156 -13.49 -8.70 3.88
N LYS A 157 -14.66 -9.22 4.28
CA LYS A 157 -15.96 -8.78 3.72
C LYS A 157 -16.20 -7.28 3.85
N ASN A 158 -15.91 -6.70 5.01
CA ASN A 158 -15.99 -5.25 5.20
C ASN A 158 -14.57 -4.67 5.14
N PRO A 159 -14.24 -3.74 4.21
CA PRO A 159 -15.12 -3.12 3.21
C PRO A 159 -15.11 -3.82 1.82
N HIS A 160 -14.24 -4.80 1.59
CA HIS A 160 -13.92 -5.27 0.23
C HIS A 160 -15.05 -5.99 -0.52
N GLN A 161 -16.06 -6.54 0.16
CA GLN A 161 -17.25 -7.09 -0.52
C GLN A 161 -18.02 -5.98 -1.24
N THR A 162 -18.05 -4.77 -0.68
CA THR A 162 -18.69 -3.63 -1.35
C THR A 162 -17.90 -3.25 -2.61
N LEU A 163 -16.58 -3.23 -2.53
CA LEU A 163 -15.71 -2.96 -3.70
C LEU A 163 -15.93 -4.02 -4.79
N ARG A 164 -15.94 -5.31 -4.45
CA ARG A 164 -16.26 -6.40 -5.39
C ARG A 164 -17.61 -6.17 -6.07
N ASN A 165 -18.65 -5.90 -5.30
CA ASN A 165 -20.00 -5.69 -5.86
C ASN A 165 -20.02 -4.53 -6.86
N ILE A 166 -19.30 -3.45 -6.59
CA ILE A 166 -19.17 -2.31 -7.51
C ILE A 166 -18.42 -2.72 -8.79
N ILE A 167 -17.29 -3.41 -8.65
CA ILE A 167 -16.48 -3.86 -9.78
C ILE A 167 -17.26 -4.82 -10.69
N GLU A 168 -17.98 -5.77 -10.12
CA GLU A 168 -18.70 -6.79 -10.91
C GLU A 168 -19.99 -6.24 -11.52
N ASN A 169 -20.76 -5.43 -10.78
CA ASN A 169 -22.17 -5.19 -11.12
C ASN A 169 -22.52 -3.72 -11.38
N SER A 170 -21.71 -2.75 -10.97
CA SER A 170 -22.10 -1.34 -11.11
C SER A 170 -22.00 -0.87 -12.58
N PRO A 171 -23.06 -0.24 -13.12
CA PRO A 171 -23.00 0.48 -14.39
C PRO A 171 -22.33 1.87 -14.25
N GLN A 172 -22.20 2.40 -13.04
CA GLN A 172 -21.60 3.71 -12.73
C GLN A 172 -20.40 3.56 -11.79
N LYS A 173 -19.47 2.65 -12.13
CA LYS A 173 -18.36 2.22 -11.28
C LYS A 173 -17.62 3.37 -10.59
N ALA A 174 -17.22 4.41 -11.33
CA ALA A 174 -16.48 5.54 -10.76
C ALA A 174 -17.26 6.30 -9.68
N LYS A 175 -18.56 6.55 -9.88
CA LYS A 175 -19.41 7.26 -8.89
C LYS A 175 -19.69 6.39 -7.67
N ASP A 176 -19.87 5.09 -7.86
CA ASP A 176 -20.10 4.17 -6.74
C ASP A 176 -18.81 3.93 -5.94
N ILE A 177 -17.66 3.86 -6.61
CA ILE A 177 -16.33 3.87 -5.97
C ILE A 177 -16.15 5.15 -5.14
N LYS A 178 -16.54 6.31 -5.68
CA LYS A 178 -16.47 7.57 -4.93
C LYS A 178 -17.25 7.49 -3.62
N THR A 179 -18.50 7.02 -3.71
CA THR A 179 -19.38 6.84 -2.54
C THR A 179 -18.82 5.81 -1.56
N TYR A 180 -18.23 4.73 -2.06
CA TYR A 180 -17.55 3.71 -1.26
C TYR A 180 -16.39 4.30 -0.46
N LEU A 181 -15.51 5.07 -1.10
CA LEU A 181 -14.37 5.71 -0.44
C LEU A 181 -14.83 6.71 0.63
N GLU A 182 -15.84 7.53 0.33
CA GLU A 182 -16.43 8.50 1.27
C GLU A 182 -17.08 7.87 2.50
N LYS A 183 -17.81 6.75 2.32
CA LYS A 183 -18.74 6.26 3.35
C LYS A 183 -18.32 4.95 4.00
N LYS A 184 -17.53 4.13 3.32
CA LYS A 184 -17.30 2.72 3.69
C LYS A 184 -15.84 2.38 3.88
N TRP A 185 -14.94 2.82 3.01
CA TRP A 185 -13.56 2.35 3.01
C TRP A 185 -12.86 2.55 4.37
N TYR A 186 -12.81 3.80 4.87
CA TYR A 186 -12.14 4.09 6.15
C TYR A 186 -12.82 3.37 7.33
N LYS A 187 -14.14 3.50 7.44
CA LYS A 187 -14.93 2.89 8.54
C LYS A 187 -14.88 1.37 8.52
N GLY A 188 -14.80 0.76 7.34
CA GLY A 188 -14.72 -0.70 7.18
C GLY A 188 -13.40 -1.28 7.66
N HIS A 189 -12.36 -0.45 7.77
CA HIS A 189 -11.05 -0.83 8.30
C HIS A 189 -10.89 -0.60 9.80
N TYR A 190 -11.96 -0.39 10.58
CA TYR A 190 -11.86 -0.11 12.02
C TYR A 190 -11.05 -1.14 12.85
N GLY A 191 -10.93 -2.38 12.36
CA GLY A 191 -10.22 -3.46 13.03
C GLY A 191 -8.74 -3.60 12.65
N VAL A 192 -8.19 -2.75 11.79
CA VAL A 192 -6.78 -2.82 11.38
C VAL A 192 -5.91 -1.85 12.18
N ALA A 193 -4.64 -2.17 12.36
CA ALA A 193 -3.73 -1.45 13.26
C ALA A 193 -3.53 0.04 12.89
N TRP A 194 -3.67 0.40 11.61
CA TRP A 194 -3.50 1.78 11.16
C TRP A 194 -4.73 2.68 11.39
N TYR A 195 -5.90 2.10 11.72
CA TYR A 195 -7.12 2.86 11.94
C TYR A 195 -6.93 3.86 13.09
N ASP A 196 -7.43 5.09 12.91
CA ASP A 196 -7.33 6.18 13.88
C ASP A 196 -5.90 6.61 14.29
N THR A 197 -4.85 6.09 13.65
CA THR A 197 -3.46 6.58 13.88
C THR A 197 -3.30 8.08 13.67
N HIS A 198 -4.10 8.71 12.82
CA HIS A 198 -4.10 10.17 12.63
C HIS A 198 -4.53 10.97 13.89
N LYS A 199 -5.26 10.32 14.81
CA LYS A 199 -5.68 10.86 16.11
C LYS A 199 -4.64 10.62 17.21
N SER A 200 -3.60 9.83 16.94
CA SER A 200 -2.56 9.51 17.91
C SER A 200 -1.51 10.62 17.98
N ASP A 201 -1.02 10.88 19.18
CA ASP A 201 0.11 11.78 19.43
C ASP A 201 1.48 11.10 19.21
N GLN A 202 1.49 9.79 18.94
CA GLN A 202 2.72 8.98 18.85
C GLN A 202 3.40 9.00 17.47
N MET A 203 3.02 9.93 16.56
CA MET A 203 3.57 10.02 15.20
C MET A 203 3.48 8.67 14.46
N THR A 204 2.30 8.05 14.46
CA THR A 204 2.06 6.73 13.85
C THR A 204 1.33 6.79 12.50
N TYR A 205 0.79 7.96 12.13
CA TYR A 205 0.09 8.16 10.87
C TYR A 205 1.05 8.45 9.72
N TYR A 206 0.89 7.74 8.60
CA TYR A 206 1.70 7.90 7.38
C TYR A 206 0.87 8.20 6.11
N GLY A 207 -0.44 8.39 6.26
CA GLY A 207 -1.39 8.60 5.17
C GLY A 207 -2.38 7.46 5.03
N TYR A 208 -3.56 7.77 4.48
CA TYR A 208 -4.60 6.78 4.20
C TYR A 208 -4.90 6.72 2.71
N TRP A 209 -4.50 5.63 2.07
CA TRP A 209 -4.60 5.45 0.63
C TRP A 209 -5.23 4.10 0.31
N SER A 210 -6.36 4.11 -0.41
CA SER A 210 -7.03 2.92 -0.92
C SER A 210 -6.34 2.45 -2.21
N ASN A 211 -5.15 1.89 -2.03
CA ASN A 211 -4.32 1.40 -3.13
C ASN A 211 -5.01 0.28 -3.91
N GLU A 212 -5.78 -0.57 -3.22
CA GLU A 212 -6.55 -1.65 -3.85
C GLU A 212 -7.66 -1.12 -4.77
N THR A 213 -8.29 0.00 -4.41
CA THR A 213 -9.28 0.66 -5.27
C THR A 213 -8.62 1.33 -6.47
N ALA A 214 -7.50 2.02 -6.25
CA ALA A 214 -6.71 2.63 -7.34
C ALA A 214 -6.20 1.58 -8.33
N ALA A 215 -5.68 0.46 -7.84
CA ALA A 215 -5.25 -0.65 -8.68
C ALA A 215 -6.42 -1.23 -9.48
N ALA A 216 -7.59 -1.40 -8.87
CA ALA A 216 -8.78 -1.87 -9.58
C ALA A 216 -9.26 -0.92 -10.68
N VAL A 217 -9.26 0.39 -10.42
CA VAL A 217 -9.56 1.40 -11.43
C VAL A 217 -8.59 1.31 -12.60
N LYS A 218 -7.28 1.20 -12.31
CA LYS A 218 -6.22 1.07 -13.32
C LYS A 218 -6.40 -0.18 -14.17
N ILE A 219 -6.58 -1.35 -13.55
CA ILE A 219 -6.76 -2.65 -14.22
C ILE A 219 -7.96 -2.62 -15.18
N LEU A 220 -9.06 -1.98 -14.77
CA LEU A 220 -10.31 -1.96 -15.54
C LEU A 220 -10.41 -0.80 -16.54
N GLY A 221 -9.42 0.11 -16.56
CA GLY A 221 -9.46 1.32 -17.41
C GLY A 221 -10.69 2.20 -17.14
N ILE A 222 -11.11 2.32 -15.88
CA ILE A 222 -12.28 3.12 -15.51
C ILE A 222 -11.93 4.61 -15.61
N ASP A 223 -12.76 5.41 -16.29
CA ASP A 223 -12.69 6.88 -16.21
C ASP A 223 -13.02 7.34 -14.80
N ASP A 224 -11.99 7.79 -14.10
CA ASP A 224 -11.96 8.11 -12.68
C ASP A 224 -11.85 9.62 -12.42
N SER A 225 -12.12 10.45 -13.43
CA SER A 225 -12.04 11.92 -13.33
C SER A 225 -12.79 12.48 -12.11
N CYS A 226 -13.87 11.83 -11.68
CA CYS A 226 -14.67 12.24 -10.53
C CYS A 226 -14.02 11.95 -9.16
N LEU A 227 -12.94 11.16 -9.14
CA LEU A 227 -12.17 10.73 -7.96
C LEU A 227 -10.94 11.62 -7.70
N LYS A 228 -10.60 12.56 -8.58
CA LYS A 228 -9.37 13.38 -8.49
C LYS A 228 -9.13 14.06 -7.14
N ASN A 229 -10.20 14.50 -6.48
CA ASN A 229 -10.14 15.17 -5.17
C ASN A 229 -10.58 14.27 -4.01
N GLN A 230 -10.75 12.96 -4.24
CA GLN A 230 -11.21 12.05 -3.22
C GLN A 230 -10.09 11.76 -2.21
N GLN A 231 -10.40 11.93 -0.92
CA GLN A 231 -9.44 11.93 0.18
C GLN A 231 -8.55 10.68 0.23
N TYR A 232 -9.12 9.50 -0.01
CA TYR A 232 -8.41 8.22 0.10
C TYR A 232 -7.94 7.68 -1.26
N TYR A 233 -8.22 8.38 -2.36
CA TYR A 233 -7.91 7.90 -3.70
C TYR A 233 -6.56 8.45 -4.16
N PRO A 234 -5.52 7.61 -4.34
CA PRO A 234 -4.23 8.07 -4.82
C PRO A 234 -4.26 8.30 -6.35
N TYR A 235 -4.91 9.39 -6.78
CA TYR A 235 -5.23 9.66 -8.19
C TYR A 235 -4.01 9.62 -9.11
N ASP A 236 -2.94 10.34 -8.77
CA ASP A 236 -1.74 10.37 -9.61
C ASP A 236 -1.01 9.02 -9.66
N LEU A 237 -1.12 8.19 -8.62
CA LEU A 237 -0.56 6.84 -8.59
C LEU A 237 -1.39 5.86 -9.44
N ALA A 238 -2.72 6.01 -9.48
CA ALA A 238 -3.56 5.23 -10.40
C ALA A 238 -3.23 5.50 -11.88
N HIS A 239 -2.69 6.68 -12.18
CA HIS A 239 -2.25 7.11 -13.51
C HIS A 239 -0.73 7.00 -13.72
N PHE A 240 -0.01 6.38 -12.78
CA PHE A 240 1.45 6.26 -12.85
C PHE A 240 1.87 5.15 -13.80
N LYS A 241 2.57 5.50 -14.89
CA LYS A 241 2.95 4.59 -15.98
C LYS A 241 1.72 3.89 -16.60
N LYS A 242 1.92 3.25 -17.76
CA LYS A 242 0.84 2.74 -18.62
C LYS A 242 1.03 1.27 -18.91
#